data_AF-A0A8T5NJI5-F1
#
_entry.id   AF-A0A8T5NJI5-F1
#
_cell.length_a   1.000
_cell.length_b   1.000
_cell.length_c   1.000
_cell.angle_alpha   90.00
_cell.angle_beta   90.00
_cell.angle_gamma   90.00
#
_symmetry.space_group_name_H-M   'P 1'
#
loop_
_entity.id
_entity.type
_entity.pdbx_description
1 polymer ?
#
loop_
_entity_poly.entity_id
_entity_poly.type
_entity_poly.pdbx_seq_one_letter_code
_entity_poly.pdbx_strand_id
1 'polypeptide(L)'
;MNKILIDTMHILELLTSKDSSYDKLSQALDDEKITGVISVTTLAELLIFLGEDIYKKKVNELLSLNLEIIDTDRTIAIRAGELHMTYKLPLGDALIAATGINENIKHVLTDDCHFDAVKNIIKPINLKTALKMGR
;
A
#
# COMPACT_ATOMS: atom_id res chain seq x y z
N MET A 1 15.13 -8.52 -4.66
CA MET A 1 14.56 -7.65 -3.61
C MET A 1 13.09 -7.98 -3.47
N ASN A 2 12.56 -8.01 -2.25
CA ASN A 2 11.14 -8.30 -2.03
C ASN A 2 10.34 -7.00 -2.23
N LYS A 3 9.58 -6.92 -3.34
CA LYS A 3 8.68 -5.79 -3.63
C LYS A 3 7.31 -6.08 -2.99
N ILE A 4 6.79 -5.14 -2.20
CA ILE A 4 5.52 -5.28 -1.47
C ILE A 4 4.68 -4.02 -1.72
N LEU A 5 3.42 -4.23 -2.11
CA LEU A 5 2.43 -3.17 -2.20
C LEU A 5 1.92 -2.89 -0.78
N ILE A 6 1.92 -1.64 -0.33
CA ILE A 6 1.48 -1.27 1.01
C ILE A 6 0.14 -0.56 0.91
N ASP A 7 -0.86 -1.13 1.58
CA ASP A 7 -2.21 -0.57 1.63
C ASP A 7 -2.28 0.66 2.55
N THR A 8 -3.30 1.49 2.36
CA THR A 8 -3.40 2.82 2.95
C THR A 8 -3.38 2.80 4.47
N MET A 9 -4.06 1.86 5.12
CA MET A 9 -4.09 1.80 6.57
C MET A 9 -2.71 1.49 7.17
N HIS A 10 -1.87 0.70 6.50
CA HIS A 10 -0.49 0.47 6.95
C HIS A 10 0.41 1.69 6.71
N ILE A 11 0.15 2.49 5.67
CA ILE A 11 0.84 3.77 5.49
C ILE A 11 0.42 4.77 6.57
N LEU A 12 -0.88 4.83 6.89
CA LEU A 12 -1.38 5.68 7.98
C LEU A 12 -0.69 5.33 9.31
N GLU A 13 -0.63 4.04 9.64
CA GLU A 13 0.06 3.56 10.84
C GLU A 13 1.57 3.83 10.78
N LEU A 14 2.24 3.61 9.64
CA LEU A 14 3.65 3.95 9.47
C LEU A 14 3.94 5.43 9.80
N LEU A 15 3.00 6.32 9.47
CA LEU A 15 3.14 7.76 9.69
C LEU A 15 2.70 8.23 11.08
N THR A 16 1.83 7.49 11.78
CA THR A 16 1.13 8.00 12.98
C THR A 16 1.26 7.12 14.21
N SER A 17 1.56 5.84 14.04
CA SER A 17 1.63 4.86 15.11
C SER A 17 2.87 5.05 15.98
N LYS A 18 2.79 4.50 17.20
CA LYS A 18 3.94 4.33 18.10
C LYS A 18 4.33 2.87 18.26
N ASP A 19 3.75 1.98 17.46
CA ASP A 19 4.15 0.57 17.45
C ASP A 19 5.52 0.42 16.79
N SER A 20 6.48 -0.05 17.57
CA SER A 20 7.85 -0.37 17.14
C SER A 20 7.96 -1.32 15.92
N SER A 21 6.88 -2.01 15.57
CA SER A 21 6.81 -2.84 14.36
C SER A 21 6.82 -2.00 13.09
N TYR A 22 6.27 -0.79 13.12
CA TYR A 22 6.33 0.15 12.01
C TYR A 22 7.69 0.86 11.92
N ASP A 23 8.37 1.11 13.05
CA ASP A 23 9.77 1.57 13.05
C ASP A 23 10.66 0.55 12.31
N LYS A 24 10.44 -0.75 12.56
CA LYS A 24 11.15 -1.83 11.85
C LYS A 24 10.80 -1.89 10.37
N LEU A 25 9.56 -1.57 10.00
CA LEU A 25 9.17 -1.51 8.60
C LEU A 25 9.88 -0.34 7.91
N SER A 26 9.88 0.85 8.52
CA SER A 26 10.61 2.02 8.02
C SER A 26 12.08 1.70 7.83
N GLN A 27 12.74 1.13 8.85
CA GLN A 27 14.15 0.76 8.75
C GLN A 27 14.39 -0.28 7.63
N ALA A 28 13.48 -1.23 7.41
CA ALA A 28 13.62 -2.21 6.33
C ALA A 28 13.48 -1.59 4.94
N LEU A 29 12.70 -0.50 4.80
CA LEU A 29 12.60 0.29 3.57
C LEU A 29 13.87 1.14 3.37
N ASP A 30 14.34 1.80 4.42
CA ASP A 30 15.54 2.65 4.37
C ASP A 30 16.82 1.83 4.09
N ASP A 31 16.91 0.63 4.66
CA ASP A 31 18.00 -0.33 4.40
C ASP A 31 17.85 -1.06 3.04
N GLU A 32 16.83 -0.74 2.24
CA GLU A 32 16.50 -1.40 0.97
C GLU A 32 16.30 -2.94 1.08
N LYS A 33 15.98 -3.45 2.27
CA LYS A 33 15.67 -4.88 2.48
C LYS A 33 14.31 -5.25 1.89
N ILE A 34 13.41 -4.27 1.81
CA ILE A 34 12.09 -4.36 1.17
C ILE A 34 11.96 -3.15 0.25
N THR A 35 11.43 -3.36 -0.96
CA THR A 35 10.96 -2.27 -1.81
C THR A 35 9.47 -2.06 -1.53
N GLY A 36 9.13 -0.99 -0.82
CA GLY A 36 7.75 -0.62 -0.57
C GLY A 36 7.18 0.18 -1.74
N VAL A 37 5.98 -0.19 -2.18
CA VAL A 37 5.26 0.49 -3.26
C VAL A 37 3.89 0.89 -2.78
N ILE A 38 3.44 2.08 -3.14
CA ILE A 38 2.08 2.56 -2.89
C ILE A 38 1.43 3.03 -4.19
N SER A 39 0.11 2.93 -4.25
CA SER A 39 -0.67 3.61 -5.28
C SER A 39 -0.78 5.10 -4.97
N VAL A 40 -0.78 5.96 -5.99
CA VAL A 40 -1.09 7.39 -5.80
C VAL A 40 -2.48 7.60 -5.15
N THR A 41 -3.40 6.64 -5.29
CA THR A 41 -4.69 6.61 -4.61
C THR A 41 -4.56 6.70 -3.09
N THR A 42 -3.50 6.11 -2.51
CA THR A 42 -3.23 6.19 -1.07
C THR A 42 -3.05 7.63 -0.60
N LEU A 43 -2.51 8.53 -1.43
CA LEU A 43 -2.41 9.95 -1.07
C LEU A 43 -3.79 10.57 -0.85
N ALA A 44 -4.75 10.28 -1.74
CA ALA A 44 -6.11 10.79 -1.63
C ALA A 44 -6.82 10.22 -0.38
N GLU A 45 -6.64 8.94 -0.08
CA GLU A 45 -7.24 8.31 1.09
C GLU A 45 -6.63 8.83 2.41
N LEU A 46 -5.32 9.09 2.45
CA LEU A 46 -4.68 9.69 3.61
C LEU A 46 -5.25 11.06 3.96
N LEU A 47 -5.63 11.88 2.98
CA LEU A 47 -6.31 13.17 3.22
C LEU A 47 -7.63 12.97 3.98
N ILE A 48 -8.37 11.91 3.65
CA ILE A 48 -9.65 11.58 4.30
C ILE A 48 -9.42 11.15 5.75
N PHE A 49 -8.40 10.31 6.00
CA PHE A 49 -8.14 9.77 7.34
C PHE A 49 -7.43 10.73 8.29
N LEU A 50 -6.54 11.58 7.78
CA LEU A 50 -5.71 12.47 8.59
C LEU A 50 -6.40 13.80 8.96
N GLY A 51 -7.36 14.25 8.15
CA GLY A 51 -8.03 15.54 8.34
C GLY A 51 -7.16 16.76 8.02
N GLU A 52 -7.79 17.93 7.93
CA GLU A 52 -7.18 19.17 7.39
C GLU A 52 -5.95 19.65 8.17
N ASP A 53 -5.91 19.41 9.48
CA ASP A 53 -4.89 19.94 10.38
C ASP A 53 -3.52 19.30 10.20
N ILE A 54 -3.47 18.01 9.86
CA ILE A 54 -2.21 17.24 9.87
C ILE A 54 -1.86 16.59 8.51
N TYR A 55 -2.80 16.50 7.55
CA TYR A 55 -2.52 15.79 6.30
C TYR A 55 -1.31 16.34 5.55
N LYS A 56 -1.15 17.67 5.46
CA LYS A 56 -0.04 18.29 4.72
C LYS A 56 1.31 17.84 5.28
N LYS A 57 1.44 17.86 6.61
CA LYS A 57 2.67 17.44 7.29
C LYS A 57 2.94 15.96 7.03
N LYS A 58 1.93 15.11 7.20
CA LYS A 58 2.07 13.65 7.10
C LYS A 58 2.26 13.16 5.67
N VAL A 59 1.64 13.80 4.69
CA VAL A 59 1.90 13.54 3.27
C VAL A 59 3.33 13.95 2.90
N ASN A 60 3.82 15.10 3.36
CA ASN A 60 5.22 15.48 3.14
C ASN A 60 6.21 14.49 3.79
N GLU A 61 5.90 13.99 4.98
CA GLU A 61 6.67 12.91 5.62
C GLU A 61 6.67 11.64 4.75
N LEU A 62 5.51 11.20 4.25
CA LEU A 62 5.39 10.06 3.35
C LEU A 62 6.23 10.22 2.08
N LEU A 63 6.16 11.39 1.43
CA LEU A 63 6.91 11.69 0.22
C LEU A 63 8.44 11.73 0.45
N SER A 64 8.89 11.78 1.70
CA SER A 64 10.30 11.70 2.06
C SER A 64 10.79 10.27 2.37
N LEU A 65 9.87 9.31 2.49
CA LEU A 65 10.22 7.90 2.73
C LEU A 65 10.77 7.24 1.46
N ASN A 66 11.60 6.21 1.64
CA ASN A 66 12.12 5.39 0.55
C ASN A 66 11.04 4.42 0.01
N LEU A 67 10.08 4.97 -0.73
CA LEU A 67 8.94 4.26 -1.32
C LEU A 67 8.81 4.60 -2.81
N GLU A 68 8.34 3.63 -3.60
CA GLU A 68 7.89 3.88 -4.96
C GLU A 68 6.41 4.29 -4.95
N ILE A 69 6.09 5.46 -5.51
CA ILE A 69 4.72 5.93 -5.68
C ILE A 69 4.35 5.76 -7.15
N ILE A 70 3.31 4.99 -7.42
CA ILE A 70 2.88 4.66 -8.79
C ILE A 70 1.62 5.44 -9.13
N ASP A 71 1.71 6.26 -10.17
CA ASP A 71 0.58 7.00 -10.72
C ASP A 71 -0.41 6.08 -11.41
N THR A 72 -1.70 6.39 -11.27
CA THR A 72 -2.76 5.68 -11.99
C THR A 72 -2.76 6.11 -13.45
N ASP A 73 -2.27 5.23 -14.32
CA ASP A 73 -2.42 5.37 -15.77
C ASP A 73 -3.73 4.71 -16.28
N ARG A 74 -3.92 4.71 -17.60
CA ARG A 74 -5.10 4.07 -18.23
C ARG A 74 -5.14 2.57 -17.99
N THR A 75 -3.99 1.90 -17.94
CA THR A 75 -3.88 0.45 -17.75
C THR A 75 -4.37 0.07 -16.35
N ILE A 76 -3.87 0.77 -15.33
CA ILE A 76 -4.27 0.60 -13.93
C ILE A 76 -5.75 0.94 -13.75
N ALA A 77 -6.22 2.04 -14.33
CA ALA A 77 -7.62 2.46 -14.22
C ALA A 77 -8.61 1.43 -14.81
N ILE A 78 -8.33 0.90 -16.00
CA ILE A 78 -9.17 -0.13 -16.64
C ILE A 78 -9.16 -1.40 -15.79
N ARG A 79 -7.97 -1.84 -15.35
CA ARG A 79 -7.83 -3.05 -14.52
C ARG A 79 -8.54 -2.92 -13.17
N ALA A 80 -8.50 -1.76 -12.54
CA ALA A 80 -9.26 -1.48 -11.32
C ALA A 80 -10.77 -1.60 -11.57
N GLY A 81 -11.27 -1.09 -12.69
CA GLY A 81 -12.66 -1.26 -13.09
C GLY A 81 -13.07 -2.73 -13.25
N GLU A 82 -12.20 -3.54 -13.88
CA GLU A 82 -12.41 -4.99 -14.01
C GLU A 82 -12.44 -5.71 -12.65
N LEU A 83 -11.52 -5.35 -11.75
CA LEU A 83 -11.46 -5.91 -10.40
C LEU A 83 -12.71 -5.55 -9.59
N HIS A 84 -13.14 -4.29 -9.63
CA HIS A 84 -14.37 -3.83 -8.99
C HIS A 84 -15.61 -4.55 -9.54
N MET A 85 -15.72 -4.65 -10.86
CA MET A 85 -16.86 -5.30 -11.52
C MET A 85 -16.96 -6.79 -11.15
N THR A 86 -15.83 -7.50 -11.18
CA THR A 86 -15.74 -8.97 -11.06
C THR A 86 -15.74 -9.43 -9.61
N TYR A 87 -14.90 -8.83 -8.78
CA TYR A 87 -14.65 -9.26 -7.40
C TYR A 87 -15.36 -8.41 -6.35
N LYS A 88 -16.07 -7.35 -6.77
CA LYS A 88 -16.75 -6.39 -5.88
C LYS A 88 -15.81 -5.70 -4.89
N LEU A 89 -14.54 -5.60 -5.25
CA LEU A 89 -13.56 -4.84 -4.49
C LEU A 89 -13.98 -3.35 -4.49
N PRO A 90 -13.99 -2.64 -3.36
CA PRO A 90 -14.18 -1.19 -3.33
C PRO A 90 -13.23 -0.49 -4.31
N LEU A 91 -13.66 0.62 -4.93
CA LEU A 91 -12.89 1.21 -6.03
C LEU A 91 -11.48 1.68 -5.61
N GLY A 92 -11.31 2.16 -4.37
CA GLY A 92 -10.00 2.51 -3.79
C GLY A 92 -9.07 1.29 -3.73
N ASP A 93 -9.52 0.22 -3.06
CA ASP A 93 -8.83 -1.06 -3.00
C ASP A 93 -8.56 -1.65 -4.38
N ALA A 94 -9.49 -1.49 -5.33
CA ALA A 94 -9.34 -1.95 -6.71
C ALA A 94 -8.22 -1.21 -7.45
N LEU A 95 -8.08 0.10 -7.24
CA LEU A 95 -6.97 0.88 -7.76
C LEU A 95 -5.64 0.46 -7.12
N ILE A 96 -5.62 0.28 -5.80
CA ILE A 96 -4.44 -0.18 -5.06
C ILE A 96 -4.00 -1.57 -5.56
N ALA A 97 -4.92 -2.53 -5.61
CA ALA A 97 -4.67 -3.87 -6.13
C ALA A 97 -4.20 -3.83 -7.60
N ALA A 98 -4.88 -3.06 -8.46
CA ALA A 98 -4.50 -2.93 -9.87
C ALA A 98 -3.08 -2.39 -10.04
N THR A 99 -2.68 -1.40 -9.23
CA THR A 99 -1.31 -0.88 -9.20
C THR A 99 -0.31 -1.99 -8.90
N GLY A 100 -0.50 -2.74 -7.82
CA GLY A 100 0.42 -3.82 -7.46
C GLY A 100 0.50 -4.91 -8.54
N ILE A 101 -0.64 -5.28 -9.13
CA ILE A 101 -0.66 -6.31 -10.17
C ILE A 101 0.02 -5.82 -11.45
N ASN A 102 -0.16 -4.55 -11.84
CA ASN A 102 0.52 -3.96 -12.99
C ASN A 102 2.04 -3.91 -12.81
N GLU A 103 2.48 -3.66 -11.58
CA GLU A 103 3.88 -3.66 -11.16
C GLU A 103 4.45 -5.08 -10.89
N ASN A 104 3.71 -6.14 -11.23
CA ASN A 104 4.07 -7.54 -10.99
C ASN A 104 4.39 -7.87 -9.51
N ILE A 105 3.76 -7.14 -8.59
CA ILE A 105 3.92 -7.33 -7.15
C ILE A 105 3.03 -8.49 -6.69
N LYS A 106 3.63 -9.45 -5.97
CA LYS A 106 2.94 -10.66 -5.53
C LYS A 106 2.19 -10.49 -4.21
N HIS A 107 2.59 -9.53 -3.38
CA HIS A 107 2.10 -9.38 -2.02
C HIS A 107 1.60 -7.96 -1.75
N VAL A 108 0.45 -7.88 -1.10
CA VAL A 108 -0.08 -6.63 -0.55
C VAL A 108 -0.07 -6.72 0.98
N LEU A 109 0.58 -5.76 1.63
CA LEU A 109 0.53 -5.59 3.08
C LEU A 109 -0.81 -4.91 3.41
N THR A 110 -1.75 -5.67 3.95
CA THR A 110 -3.10 -5.23 4.32
C THR A 110 -3.68 -6.16 5.39
N ASP A 111 -4.51 -5.59 6.26
CA ASP A 111 -5.38 -6.30 7.19
C ASP A 111 -6.87 -6.27 6.72
N ASP A 112 -7.15 -5.71 5.53
CA ASP A 112 -8.50 -5.62 4.96
C ASP A 112 -8.91 -6.95 4.29
N CYS A 113 -10.06 -7.48 4.70
CA CYS A 113 -10.63 -8.72 4.17
C CYS A 113 -11.15 -8.56 2.72
N HIS A 114 -11.33 -7.34 2.20
CA HIS A 114 -11.68 -7.14 0.80
C HIS A 114 -10.69 -7.84 -0.14
N PHE A 115 -9.39 -7.81 0.19
CA PHE A 115 -8.34 -8.43 -0.62
C PHE A 115 -8.40 -9.97 -0.68
N ASP A 116 -9.19 -10.63 0.18
CA ASP A 116 -9.40 -12.08 0.10
C ASP A 116 -10.04 -12.50 -1.24
N ALA A 117 -10.84 -11.63 -1.85
CA ALA A 117 -11.47 -11.88 -3.14
C ALA A 117 -10.44 -11.99 -4.28
N VAL A 118 -9.29 -11.32 -4.15
CA VAL A 118 -8.22 -11.26 -5.16
C VAL A 118 -6.92 -11.94 -4.72
N LYS A 119 -6.95 -12.72 -3.62
CA LYS A 119 -5.77 -13.37 -3.01
C LYS A 119 -4.98 -14.29 -3.94
N ASN A 120 -5.62 -14.81 -4.99
CA ASN A 120 -5.00 -15.65 -6.01
C ASN A 120 -4.22 -14.85 -7.06
N ILE A 121 -4.44 -13.53 -7.12
CA ILE A 121 -3.81 -12.60 -8.06
C ILE A 121 -2.74 -11.77 -7.33
N ILE A 122 -3.11 -11.21 -6.17
CA ILE A 122 -2.20 -10.51 -5.26
C ILE A 122 -2.46 -10.99 -3.84
N LYS A 123 -1.45 -11.51 -3.17
CA LYS A 123 -1.62 -12.22 -1.90
C LYS A 123 -1.59 -11.24 -0.73
N PRO A 124 -2.67 -11.11 0.07
CA PRO A 124 -2.61 -10.33 1.29
C PRO A 124 -1.64 -10.96 2.29
N ILE A 125 -0.83 -10.12 2.93
CA ILE A 125 0.10 -10.48 4.00
C ILE A 125 -0.03 -9.47 5.14
N ASN A 126 0.19 -9.92 6.37
CA ASN A 126 0.24 -9.04 7.53
C ASN A 126 1.65 -8.45 7.76
N LEU A 127 1.74 -7.46 8.63
CA LEU A 127 2.99 -6.77 8.98
C LEU A 127 4.09 -7.74 9.45
N LYS A 128 3.74 -8.73 10.28
CA LYS A 128 4.69 -9.75 10.74
C LYS A 128 5.32 -10.53 9.58
N THR A 129 4.56 -10.80 8.53
CA THR A 129 5.04 -11.50 7.34
C THR A 129 5.89 -10.58 6.48
N ALA A 130 5.47 -9.33 6.27
CA ALA A 130 6.25 -8.31 5.57
C ALA A 130 7.63 -8.12 6.22
N LEU A 131 7.71 -7.97 7.54
CA LEU A 131 8.98 -7.83 8.27
C LEU A 131 9.90 -9.05 8.16
N LYS A 132 9.35 -10.26 7.94
CA LYS A 132 10.18 -11.46 7.69
C LYS A 132 10.76 -11.47 6.28
N MET A 133 10.14 -10.77 5.33
CA MET A 133 10.64 -10.65 3.96
C MET A 133 11.82 -9.68 3.85
N GLY A 134 11.97 -8.78 4.82
CA GLY A 134 13.11 -7.86 4.95
C GLY A 134 14.21 -8.34 5.90
N ARG A 135 14.29 -9.64 6.20
CA ARG A 135 15.39 -10.25 6.96
C ARG A 135 16.27 -11.05 6.02
#